data_AF-A0A813RH28-F1
#
_entry.id   AF-A0A813RH28-F1
#
_cell.length_a   1.000
_cell.length_b   1.000
_cell.length_c   1.000
_cell.angle_alpha   90.00
_cell.angle_beta   90.00
_cell.angle_gamma   90.00
#
_symmetry.space_group_name_H-M   'P 1'
#
loop_
_entity.id
_entity.type
_entity.pdbx_description
1 polymer ?
#
loop_
_entity_poly.entity_id
_entity_poly.type
_entity_poly.pdbx_seq_one_letter_code
_entity_poly.pdbx_strand_id
1 'polypeptide(L)'
;MSERGIWSTHFRTGGTRGTNQTPLNCLKITGARKRPECQDAFLQLHITSQTSLYMENVWPWIADHNLDYPDHSQIDIFNARTILVERQAQTESAYYQSEPPAPEPFTSLASWTDPVFDSCSINDNTCAKGYGIDITNGKNIYIYNAGLYSFFQNWNTSCIGTPTDSYCQKAMFRIEGNTQNVYI
;
A
#
# COMPACT_ATOMS: atom_id res chain seq x y z
N MET A 1 -20.06 -7.32 22.89
CA MET A 1 -18.73 -7.90 22.56
C MET A 1 -18.77 -8.26 21.09
N SER A 2 -17.77 -7.88 20.29
CA SER A 2 -17.69 -8.37 18.90
C SER A 2 -17.24 -9.84 18.93
N GLU A 3 -18.06 -10.74 18.42
CA GLU A 3 -17.78 -12.19 18.41
C GLU A 3 -16.72 -12.59 17.38
N ARG A 4 -16.19 -11.64 16.61
CA ARG A 4 -15.23 -11.86 15.52
C ARG A 4 -14.14 -10.80 15.56
N GLY A 5 -12.91 -11.23 15.77
CA GLY A 5 -11.76 -10.34 15.75
C GLY A 5 -10.44 -11.06 15.60
N ILE A 6 -9.40 -10.26 15.36
CA ILE A 6 -8.00 -10.69 15.33
C ILE A 6 -7.19 -9.75 16.24
N TRP A 7 -6.30 -10.35 17.03
CA TRP A 7 -5.47 -9.65 18.01
C TRP A 7 -4.03 -10.10 17.85
N SER A 8 -3.10 -9.14 17.73
CA SER A 8 -1.66 -9.44 17.55
C SER A 8 -1.43 -10.46 16.43
N THR A 9 -2.15 -10.28 15.34
CA THR A 9 -2.11 -11.14 14.15
C THR A 9 -1.57 -10.30 13.01
N HIS A 10 -0.49 -10.76 12.39
CA HIS A 10 0.24 -9.98 11.39
C HIS A 10 0.26 -10.73 10.06
N PHE A 11 0.15 -9.98 8.97
CA PHE A 11 0.29 -10.49 7.61
C PHE A 11 1.61 -9.97 7.08
N ARG A 12 2.52 -10.86 6.69
CA ARG A 12 3.80 -10.49 6.08
C ARG A 12 3.94 -11.15 4.74
N THR A 13 4.27 -10.35 3.73
CA THR A 13 4.59 -10.79 2.37
C THR A 13 6.03 -10.43 2.05
N GLY A 14 6.84 -11.43 1.69
CA GLY A 14 8.26 -11.30 1.41
C GLY A 14 9.19 -11.00 2.61
N GLY A 15 10.47 -10.71 2.30
CA GLY A 15 11.44 -10.12 3.23
C GLY A 15 12.03 -11.01 4.31
N THR A 16 11.76 -12.33 4.26
CA THR A 16 12.36 -13.28 5.20
C THR A 16 12.76 -14.60 4.58
N ARG A 17 13.65 -15.32 5.26
CA ARG A 17 14.03 -16.68 4.92
C ARG A 17 12.78 -17.56 4.89
N GLY A 18 12.63 -18.30 3.79
CA GLY A 18 11.48 -19.17 3.55
C GLY A 18 10.41 -18.56 2.62
N THR A 19 10.42 -17.24 2.39
CA THR A 19 9.51 -16.63 1.40
C THR A 19 10.02 -16.75 -0.03
N ASN A 20 11.29 -17.14 -0.21
CA ASN A 20 12.01 -17.07 -1.49
C ASN A 20 12.05 -15.66 -2.10
N GLN A 21 11.80 -14.63 -1.28
CA GLN A 21 11.73 -13.22 -1.68
C GLN A 21 12.65 -12.41 -0.76
N THR A 22 13.93 -12.73 -0.86
CA THR A 22 15.04 -12.10 -0.12
C THR A 22 15.87 -11.25 -1.09
N PRO A 23 16.94 -10.56 -0.64
CA PRO A 23 17.82 -9.80 -1.52
C PRO A 23 18.45 -10.63 -2.65
N LEU A 24 18.45 -11.97 -2.56
CA LEU A 24 18.93 -12.81 -3.66
C LEU A 24 18.06 -12.71 -4.92
N ASN A 25 16.75 -12.54 -4.76
CA ASN A 25 15.79 -12.56 -5.86
C ASN A 25 15.12 -11.20 -6.07
N CYS A 26 14.93 -10.44 -4.98
CA CYS A 26 14.11 -9.23 -4.97
C CYS A 26 14.86 -7.98 -4.51
N LEU A 27 16.20 -7.95 -4.57
CA LEU A 27 16.98 -6.75 -4.25
C LEU A 27 16.44 -5.54 -5.02
N LYS A 28 16.34 -4.40 -4.33
CA LYS A 28 15.91 -3.15 -4.96
C LYS A 28 16.70 -2.86 -6.23
N ILE A 29 15.99 -2.43 -7.26
CA ILE A 29 16.58 -1.92 -8.49
C ILE A 29 15.87 -0.64 -8.90
N THR A 30 16.63 0.37 -9.33
CA THR A 30 16.02 1.59 -9.87
C THR A 30 15.36 1.28 -11.22
N GLY A 31 14.11 1.76 -11.39
CA GLY A 31 13.31 1.40 -12.57
C GLY A 31 12.81 -0.04 -12.48
N ALA A 32 12.22 -0.40 -11.34
CA ALA A 32 11.94 -1.79 -11.00
C ALA A 32 11.19 -2.49 -12.13
N ARG A 33 11.80 -3.56 -12.67
CA ARG A 33 11.17 -4.37 -13.70
C ARG A 33 10.18 -5.32 -13.04
N LYS A 34 9.09 -5.62 -13.76
CA LYS A 34 8.17 -6.70 -13.36
C LYS A 34 8.96 -8.00 -13.19
N ARG A 35 9.25 -8.36 -11.95
CA ARG A 35 9.86 -9.63 -11.55
C ARG A 35 8.75 -10.53 -11.00
N PRO A 36 8.23 -11.49 -11.78
CA PRO A 36 7.15 -12.37 -11.33
C PRO A 36 7.44 -13.05 -9.99
N GLU A 37 8.69 -13.39 -9.72
CA GLU A 37 9.16 -13.98 -8.47
C GLU A 37 9.00 -13.06 -7.24
N CYS A 38 8.88 -11.75 -7.45
CA CYS A 38 8.71 -10.75 -6.39
C CYS A 38 7.26 -10.25 -6.24
N GLN A 39 6.32 -10.79 -7.01
CA GLN A 39 4.89 -10.63 -6.78
C GLN A 39 4.47 -11.64 -5.71
N ASP A 40 3.74 -11.19 -4.68
CA ASP A 40 3.34 -12.08 -3.58
C ASP A 40 1.80 -12.20 -3.49
N ALA A 41 1.13 -11.26 -2.83
CA ALA A 41 -0.31 -11.35 -2.57
C ALA A 41 -1.12 -10.35 -3.41
N PHE A 42 -2.28 -10.79 -3.93
CA PHE A 42 -3.26 -9.88 -4.51
C PHE A 42 -3.88 -8.96 -3.43
N LEU A 43 -4.28 -9.52 -2.29
CA LEU A 43 -4.90 -8.79 -1.17
C LEU A 43 -4.55 -9.47 0.15
N GLN A 44 -4.08 -8.69 1.14
CA GLN A 44 -3.72 -9.24 2.46
C GLN A 44 -4.92 -9.49 3.37
N LEU A 45 -5.99 -8.68 3.29
CA LEU A 45 -7.23 -8.89 4.05
C LEU A 45 -8.46 -8.45 3.25
N HIS A 46 -9.47 -9.32 3.16
CA HIS A 46 -10.78 -9.00 2.58
C HIS A 46 -11.88 -9.14 3.64
N ILE A 47 -12.48 -8.01 4.03
CA ILE A 47 -13.68 -7.99 4.89
C ILE A 47 -14.87 -7.69 3.98
N THR A 48 -15.81 -8.64 3.89
CA THR A 48 -17.01 -8.49 3.05
C THR A 48 -18.06 -7.63 3.76
N SER A 49 -18.99 -7.06 2.99
CA SER A 49 -20.08 -6.20 3.50
C SER A 49 -21.00 -6.86 4.53
N GLN A 50 -20.97 -8.18 4.63
CA GLN A 50 -21.77 -8.96 5.58
C GLN A 50 -21.03 -9.25 6.90
N THR A 51 -19.78 -8.79 7.04
CA THR A 51 -18.91 -9.13 8.16
C THR A 51 -18.61 -7.90 9.01
N SER A 52 -18.68 -8.05 10.34
CA SER A 52 -18.05 -7.15 11.29
C SER A 52 -16.78 -7.80 11.83
N LEU A 53 -15.70 -7.02 11.93
CA LEU A 53 -14.41 -7.49 12.41
C LEU A 53 -13.83 -6.47 13.39
N TYR A 54 -13.38 -6.96 14.55
CA TYR A 54 -12.53 -6.19 15.44
C TYR A 54 -11.05 -6.50 15.17
N MET A 55 -10.22 -5.47 15.02
CA MET A 55 -8.78 -5.62 14.81
C MET A 55 -8.02 -4.82 15.85
N GLU A 56 -7.09 -5.47 16.54
CA GLU A 56 -6.17 -4.81 17.46
C GLU A 56 -4.76 -5.34 17.25
N ASN A 57 -3.80 -4.42 17.16
CA ASN A 57 -2.39 -4.74 16.93
C ASN A 57 -2.20 -5.67 15.69
N VAL A 58 -2.75 -5.27 14.56
CA VAL A 58 -2.65 -6.00 13.29
C VAL A 58 -1.68 -5.26 12.37
N TRP A 59 -0.68 -5.98 11.84
CA TRP A 59 0.30 -5.38 10.93
C TRP A 59 0.28 -6.11 9.58
N PRO A 60 -0.37 -5.53 8.56
CA PRO A 60 -0.27 -5.95 7.17
C PRO A 60 0.96 -5.32 6.52
N TRP A 61 2.10 -6.01 6.55
CA TRP A 61 3.36 -5.50 6.03
C TRP A 61 3.72 -6.14 4.69
N ILE A 62 4.03 -5.28 3.73
CA ILE A 62 4.67 -5.64 2.46
C ILE A 62 6.14 -5.34 2.64
N ALA A 63 7.01 -6.33 2.44
CA ALA A 63 8.41 -6.15 2.78
C ALA A 63 9.10 -5.12 1.88
N ASP A 64 9.54 -4.02 2.49
CA ASP A 64 10.38 -3.00 1.86
C ASP A 64 11.88 -3.27 2.06
N HIS A 65 12.23 -4.12 3.03
CA HIS A 65 13.59 -4.57 3.30
C HIS A 65 13.61 -6.01 3.85
N ASN A 66 14.79 -6.62 3.83
CA ASN A 66 15.00 -7.97 4.36
C ASN A 66 15.29 -7.95 5.87
N LEU A 67 14.70 -8.89 6.62
CA LEU A 67 14.89 -8.95 8.08
C LEU A 67 16.05 -9.85 8.52
N ASP A 68 16.49 -10.79 7.68
CA ASP A 68 17.45 -11.83 8.10
C ASP A 68 18.92 -11.50 7.86
N TYR A 69 19.22 -10.45 7.09
CA TYR A 69 20.60 -10.09 6.72
C TYR A 69 21.03 -8.87 7.54
N PRO A 70 22.30 -8.80 7.97
CA PRO A 70 22.78 -7.73 8.85
C PRO A 70 22.66 -6.31 8.27
N ASP A 71 22.63 -6.18 6.95
CA ASP A 71 22.53 -4.91 6.24
C ASP A 71 21.08 -4.46 5.99
N HIS A 72 20.10 -5.32 6.33
CA HIS A 72 18.68 -5.09 6.06
C HIS A 72 18.42 -4.56 4.65
N SER A 73 19.02 -5.20 3.64
CA SER A 73 18.97 -4.69 2.27
C SER A 73 17.53 -4.46 1.82
N GLN A 74 17.30 -3.33 1.17
CA GLN A 74 16.00 -2.97 0.59
C GLN A 74 15.63 -3.90 -0.58
N ILE A 75 14.35 -4.25 -0.67
CA ILE A 75 13.82 -5.21 -1.65
C ILE A 75 12.51 -4.67 -2.27
N ASP A 76 12.20 -5.10 -3.50
CA ASP A 76 10.91 -4.82 -4.14
C ASP A 76 9.97 -6.02 -3.95
N ILE A 77 8.86 -5.85 -3.25
CA ILE A 77 7.76 -6.82 -3.15
C ILE A 77 6.47 -6.15 -3.63
N PHE A 78 5.78 -6.80 -4.56
CA PHE A 78 4.59 -6.25 -5.18
C PHE A 78 3.32 -6.93 -4.63
N ASN A 79 2.46 -6.16 -3.98
CA ASN A 79 1.07 -6.55 -3.69
C ASN A 79 0.10 -5.54 -4.29
N ALA A 80 -1.13 -5.97 -4.59
CA ALA A 80 -2.14 -5.06 -5.14
C ALA A 80 -2.77 -4.19 -4.04
N ARG A 81 -3.07 -4.75 -2.85
CA ARG A 81 -3.77 -4.05 -1.75
C ARG A 81 -3.41 -4.56 -0.35
N THR A 82 -3.51 -3.68 0.65
CA THR A 82 -3.32 -3.97 2.08
C THR A 82 -4.68 -4.01 2.84
N ILE A 83 -5.06 -2.98 3.64
CA ILE A 83 -6.27 -2.99 4.51
C ILE A 83 -7.00 -1.63 4.49
N LEU A 84 -8.34 -1.64 4.64
CA LEU A 84 -9.20 -0.48 4.96
C LEU A 84 -9.56 -0.46 6.46
N VAL A 85 -9.41 0.67 7.17
CA VAL A 85 -9.49 0.76 8.65
C VAL A 85 -10.35 1.94 9.14
N GLU A 86 -11.11 1.75 10.23
CA GLU A 86 -12.06 2.74 10.82
C GLU A 86 -11.64 3.31 12.20
N ARG A 87 -10.36 3.29 12.61
CA ARG A 87 -9.95 3.92 13.89
C ARG A 87 -8.58 4.59 13.84
N GLN A 88 -7.53 3.80 13.67
CA GLN A 88 -6.16 4.28 13.50
C GLN A 88 -5.53 3.54 12.33
N ALA A 89 -5.12 4.29 11.32
CA ALA A 89 -4.46 3.73 10.14
C ALA A 89 -3.07 4.35 10.02
N GLN A 90 -2.06 3.50 9.83
CA GLN A 90 -0.75 3.94 9.37
C GLN A 90 -0.47 3.25 8.04
N THR A 91 0.03 3.99 7.06
CA THR A 91 0.43 3.43 5.77
C THR A 91 1.67 4.10 5.22
N GLU A 92 2.44 3.36 4.44
CA GLU A 92 3.52 3.89 3.62
C GLU A 92 3.34 3.46 2.16
N SER A 93 3.53 4.39 1.23
CA SER A 93 3.57 4.04 -0.20
C SER A 93 4.77 3.13 -0.48
N ALA A 94 4.62 2.15 -1.36
CA ALA A 94 5.73 1.28 -1.75
C ALA A 94 6.93 2.08 -2.30
N TYR A 95 8.13 1.77 -1.80
CA TYR A 95 9.30 2.63 -2.00
C TYR A 95 9.79 2.68 -3.46
N TYR A 96 9.50 1.63 -4.24
CA TYR A 96 9.80 1.57 -5.67
C TYR A 96 8.88 2.44 -6.53
N GLN A 97 7.67 2.77 -6.06
CA GLN A 97 6.75 3.60 -6.85
C GLN A 97 7.36 4.99 -7.05
N SER A 98 7.32 5.56 -8.25
CA SER A 98 6.38 5.25 -9.35
C SER A 98 6.96 4.40 -10.48
N GLU A 99 7.98 3.58 -10.22
CA GLU A 99 8.57 2.70 -11.23
C GLU A 99 8.62 1.24 -10.72
N PRO A 100 7.64 0.40 -11.06
CA PRO A 100 6.51 0.70 -11.95
C PRO A 100 5.42 1.54 -11.24
N PRO A 101 4.59 2.29 -11.99
CA PRO A 101 3.50 3.08 -11.42
C PRO A 101 2.33 2.17 -11.01
N ALA A 102 1.50 2.61 -10.05
CA ALA A 102 0.25 1.91 -9.75
C ALA A 102 -0.69 1.91 -10.98
N PRO A 103 -1.41 0.82 -11.29
CA PRO A 103 -1.59 -0.41 -10.49
C PRO A 103 -0.57 -1.52 -10.77
N GLU A 104 0.43 -1.27 -11.61
CA GLU A 104 1.39 -2.30 -12.01
C GLU A 104 2.14 -2.89 -10.80
N PRO A 105 2.45 -4.20 -10.81
CA PRO A 105 2.27 -5.15 -11.92
C PRO A 105 0.88 -5.79 -12.01
N PHE A 106 -0.04 -5.45 -11.10
CA PHE A 106 -1.40 -5.96 -11.13
C PHE A 106 -2.26 -5.19 -12.13
N THR A 107 -3.37 -5.80 -12.55
CA THR A 107 -4.38 -5.14 -13.38
C THR A 107 -5.54 -4.71 -12.49
N SER A 108 -6.02 -3.48 -12.65
CA SER A 108 -7.21 -3.01 -11.94
C SER A 108 -8.43 -3.85 -12.30
N LEU A 109 -9.11 -4.39 -11.29
CA LEU A 109 -10.34 -5.16 -11.42
C LEU A 109 -11.54 -4.33 -10.99
N ALA A 110 -12.40 -3.97 -11.94
CA ALA A 110 -13.62 -3.21 -11.67
C ALA A 110 -14.56 -3.92 -10.69
N SER A 111 -14.59 -5.26 -10.71
CA SER A 111 -15.40 -6.07 -9.77
C SER A 111 -14.97 -5.92 -8.30
N TRP A 112 -13.75 -5.45 -8.06
CA TRP A 112 -13.22 -5.14 -6.73
C TRP A 112 -13.16 -3.64 -6.45
N THR A 113 -13.69 -2.82 -7.37
CA THR A 113 -13.58 -1.35 -7.37
C THR A 113 -12.14 -0.85 -7.25
N ASP A 114 -11.19 -1.49 -7.95
CA ASP A 114 -9.79 -1.03 -7.98
C ASP A 114 -9.69 0.41 -8.47
N PRO A 115 -8.77 1.21 -7.90
CA PRO A 115 -8.42 2.50 -8.48
C PRO A 115 -7.87 2.31 -9.90
N VAL A 116 -8.22 3.26 -10.76
CA VAL A 116 -7.65 3.41 -12.10
C VAL A 116 -6.91 4.74 -12.16
N PHE A 117 -5.77 4.76 -12.84
CA PHE A 117 -4.87 5.92 -12.88
C PHE A 117 -4.81 6.54 -14.28
N ASP A 118 -5.83 6.31 -15.11
CA ASP A 118 -5.88 6.74 -16.52
C ASP A 118 -5.83 8.28 -16.70
N SER A 119 -6.20 9.04 -15.65
CA SER A 119 -6.10 10.50 -15.63
C SER A 119 -4.71 11.03 -15.29
N CYS A 120 -3.78 10.16 -14.86
CA CYS A 120 -2.42 10.55 -14.55
C CYS A 120 -1.61 10.74 -15.84
N SER A 121 -0.88 11.86 -15.93
CA SER A 121 0.06 12.06 -17.03
C SER A 121 1.20 11.05 -16.94
N ILE A 122 1.64 10.52 -18.09
CA ILE A 122 2.77 9.57 -18.16
C ILE A 122 4.08 10.16 -17.62
N ASN A 123 4.21 11.48 -17.60
CA ASN A 123 5.39 12.18 -17.08
C ASN A 123 5.23 12.62 -15.62
N ASP A 124 4.15 12.21 -14.96
CA ASP A 124 3.81 12.60 -13.60
C ASP A 124 4.05 11.45 -12.61
N ASN A 125 5.30 11.38 -12.14
CA ASN A 125 5.76 10.38 -11.18
C ASN A 125 5.18 10.57 -9.77
N THR A 126 4.28 11.53 -9.55
CA THR A 126 3.61 11.74 -8.26
C THR A 126 2.16 11.25 -8.26
N CYS A 127 1.57 11.00 -9.44
CA CYS A 127 0.14 10.74 -9.57
C CYS A 127 -0.22 9.26 -9.42
N ALA A 128 0.39 8.39 -10.21
CA ALA A 128 0.05 6.97 -10.26
C ALA A 128 0.76 6.16 -9.16
N LYS A 129 0.30 6.34 -7.92
CA LYS A 129 0.84 5.67 -6.72
C LYS A 129 -0.29 5.10 -5.87
N GLY A 130 0.00 4.04 -5.11
CA GLY A 130 -0.98 3.41 -4.23
C GLY A 130 -1.49 4.40 -3.18
N TYR A 131 -2.81 4.51 -3.03
CA TYR A 131 -3.41 5.32 -1.97
C TYR A 131 -3.15 4.70 -0.60
N GLY A 132 -2.91 5.54 0.41
CA GLY A 132 -2.88 5.07 1.80
C GLY A 132 -4.27 4.64 2.27
N ILE A 133 -5.31 5.39 1.91
CA ILE A 133 -6.70 5.02 2.15
C ILE A 133 -7.52 5.28 0.88
N ASP A 134 -8.27 4.27 0.43
CA ASP A 134 -9.24 4.36 -0.66
C ASP A 134 -10.61 3.92 -0.15
N ILE A 135 -11.58 4.84 -0.15
CA ILE A 135 -12.96 4.60 0.22
C ILE A 135 -13.83 4.78 -1.00
N THR A 136 -14.48 3.70 -1.43
CA THR A 136 -15.43 3.71 -2.54
C THR A 136 -16.77 3.14 -2.07
N ASN A 137 -17.86 3.88 -2.27
CA ASN A 137 -19.22 3.53 -1.85
C ASN A 137 -19.35 3.23 -0.33
N GLY A 138 -18.56 3.88 0.51
CA GLY A 138 -18.58 3.71 1.96
C GLY A 138 -19.68 4.52 2.65
N LYS A 139 -20.13 4.11 3.84
CA LYS A 139 -21.10 4.89 4.63
C LYS A 139 -20.79 4.85 6.12
N ASN A 140 -20.86 6.01 6.77
CA ASN A 140 -20.65 6.17 8.23
C ASN A 140 -19.26 5.68 8.67
N ILE A 141 -18.23 6.15 7.97
CA ILE A 141 -16.84 5.79 8.25
C ILE A 141 -16.26 6.86 9.17
N TYR A 142 -15.64 6.43 10.26
CA TYR A 142 -14.97 7.29 11.21
C TYR A 142 -13.50 6.92 11.22
N ILE A 143 -12.61 7.89 11.08
CA ILE A 143 -11.17 7.71 11.20
C ILE A 143 -10.72 8.74 12.24
N TYR A 144 -10.28 8.29 13.40
CA TYR A 144 -9.93 9.19 14.50
C TYR A 144 -8.47 9.64 14.44
N ASN A 145 -7.61 8.86 13.78
CA ASN A 145 -6.23 9.22 13.51
C ASN A 145 -5.72 8.47 12.28
N ALA A 146 -4.95 9.14 11.42
CA ALA A 146 -4.27 8.50 10.31
C ALA A 146 -2.88 9.09 10.09
N GLY A 147 -1.87 8.23 9.99
CA GLY A 147 -0.52 8.56 9.55
C GLY A 147 -0.26 7.97 8.18
N LEU A 148 -0.47 8.74 7.12
CA LEU A 148 -0.30 8.27 5.74
C LEU A 148 0.96 8.90 5.14
N TYR A 149 1.99 8.10 4.91
CA TYR A 149 3.31 8.60 4.51
C TYR A 149 3.68 8.20 3.09
N SER A 150 4.42 9.08 2.41
CA SER A 150 5.08 8.79 1.14
C SER A 150 6.48 9.38 1.17
N PHE A 151 7.50 8.52 1.23
CA PHE A 151 8.89 8.92 1.44
C PHE A 151 9.74 8.90 0.17
N PHE A 152 9.33 8.13 -0.84
CA PHE A 152 10.18 7.83 -1.98
C PHE A 152 9.48 8.06 -3.31
N GLN A 153 10.30 8.34 -4.32
CA GLN A 153 10.00 8.15 -5.73
C GLN A 153 11.10 7.27 -6.32
N ASN A 154 10.77 6.02 -6.65
CA ASN A 154 11.74 5.07 -7.20
C ASN A 154 13.02 5.02 -6.34
N TRP A 155 12.84 4.74 -5.04
CA TRP A 155 13.89 4.68 -4.03
C TRP A 155 14.62 6.00 -3.71
N ASN A 156 14.24 7.11 -4.36
CA ASN A 156 14.83 8.43 -4.14
C ASN A 156 14.00 9.28 -3.16
N THR A 157 14.68 9.90 -2.18
CA THR A 157 14.08 10.79 -1.17
C THR A 157 14.17 12.27 -1.51
N SER A 158 14.68 12.66 -2.68
CA SER A 158 14.80 14.07 -3.11
C SER A 158 13.45 14.78 -3.21
N CYS A 159 12.33 14.03 -3.27
CA CYS A 159 10.99 14.59 -3.17
C CYS A 159 10.64 15.08 -1.75
N ILE A 160 11.42 14.75 -0.71
CA ILE A 160 11.19 15.23 0.64
C ILE A 160 11.83 16.62 0.82
N GLY A 161 11.02 17.60 1.22
CA GLY A 161 11.52 18.87 1.76
C GLY A 161 12.05 19.89 0.76
N THR A 162 11.67 19.84 -0.52
CA THR A 162 12.02 20.94 -1.43
C THR A 162 11.03 22.12 -1.29
N PRO A 163 11.48 23.38 -1.48
CA PRO A 163 10.69 24.58 -1.22
C PRO A 163 9.51 24.83 -2.18
N THR A 164 9.41 24.05 -3.27
CA THR A 164 8.43 24.23 -4.34
C THR A 164 7.70 22.92 -4.59
N ASP A 165 6.61 22.68 -3.87
CA ASP A 165 5.61 21.63 -4.15
C ASP A 165 6.14 20.22 -4.50
N SER A 166 7.29 19.78 -3.96
CA SER A 166 7.68 18.39 -4.08
C SER A 166 7.02 17.61 -2.94
N TYR A 167 5.84 17.08 -3.19
CA TYR A 167 5.36 15.92 -2.45
C TYR A 167 5.80 14.66 -3.20
N CYS A 168 6.17 13.61 -2.47
CA CYS A 168 6.52 12.32 -3.10
C CYS A 168 5.31 11.66 -3.81
N GLN A 169 4.09 12.09 -3.47
CA GLN A 169 2.82 11.59 -4.01
C GLN A 169 1.73 12.68 -3.95
N LYS A 170 0.93 12.81 -5.00
CA LYS A 170 -0.15 13.83 -5.11
C LYS A 170 -1.31 13.59 -4.15
N ALA A 171 -1.67 12.33 -3.96
CA ALA A 171 -2.87 11.96 -3.22
C ALA A 171 -2.63 10.72 -2.37
N MET A 172 -2.86 10.85 -1.07
CA MET A 172 -2.77 9.74 -0.10
C MET A 172 -4.15 9.17 0.26
N PHE A 173 -5.21 9.96 0.06
CA PHE A 173 -6.57 9.61 0.43
C PHE A 173 -7.47 9.77 -0.80
N ARG A 174 -8.24 8.72 -1.14
CA ARG A 174 -9.24 8.74 -2.20
C ARG A 174 -10.62 8.45 -1.62
N ILE A 175 -11.60 9.30 -1.95
CA ILE A 175 -13.02 9.11 -1.60
C ILE A 175 -13.83 9.22 -2.90
N GLU A 176 -14.47 8.14 -3.30
CA GLU A 176 -15.22 8.08 -4.56
C GLU A 176 -16.55 7.32 -4.44
N GLY A 177 -17.31 7.32 -5.54
CA GLY A 177 -18.62 6.69 -5.65
C GLY A 177 -19.68 7.36 -4.78
N ASN A 178 -20.69 6.60 -4.37
CA ASN A 178 -21.80 7.07 -3.52
C ASN A 178 -21.41 7.06 -2.03
N THR A 179 -20.20 7.52 -1.70
CA THR A 179 -19.70 7.55 -0.33
C THR A 179 -20.41 8.63 0.50
N GLN A 180 -20.83 8.30 1.72
CA GLN A 180 -21.60 9.18 2.61
C GLN A 180 -21.04 9.18 4.03
N ASN A 181 -21.08 10.32 4.71
CA ASN A 181 -20.75 10.43 6.14
C ASN A 181 -19.37 9.84 6.49
N VAL A 182 -18.33 10.41 5.91
CA VAL A 182 -16.93 10.11 6.27
C VAL A 182 -16.44 11.21 7.20
N TYR A 183 -15.96 10.82 8.37
CA TYR A 183 -15.40 11.71 9.38
C TYR A 183 -13.94 11.34 9.60
N ILE A 184 -13.04 12.29 9.39
CA ILE A 184 -11.58 12.14 9.47
C ILE A 184 -11.05 13.24 10.39
#